data_AF-A0A2V8FU31-F1
#
_entry.id   AF-A0A2V8FU31-F1
#
_cell.length_a   1.000
_cell.length_b   1.000
_cell.length_c   1.000
_cell.angle_alpha   90.00
_cell.angle_beta   90.00
_cell.angle_gamma   90.00
#
_symmetry.space_group_name_H-M   'P 1'
#
loop_
_entity.id
_entity.type
_entity.pdbx_description
1 polymer ?
#
loop_
_entity_poly.entity_id
_entity_poly.type
_entity_poly.pdbx_seq_one_letter_code
_entity_poly.pdbx_strand_id
1 'polypeptide(L)'
;IEYAGRIVVDGDDVFRLKVTLKNGDIYFYDLDPDTYLEIRIETQQFIRGSVRERVSDVGSYKLVNGVYYPFSVETGPKRNPSARAKITYEKIEANVDINDAAFRMKR
;
A
#
# COMPACT_ATOMS: atom_id res chain seq x y z
N ILE A 1 -8.86 1.05 -14.29
CA ILE A 1 -7.69 0.22 -13.94
C ILE A 1 -7.04 -0.17 -15.26
N GLU A 2 -5.74 -0.03 -15.36
CA GLU A 2 -4.95 -0.31 -16.56
C GLU A 2 -3.80 -1.25 -16.19
N TYR A 3 -3.56 -2.30 -16.98
CA TYR A 3 -2.35 -3.10 -16.86
C TYR A 3 -1.20 -2.33 -17.53
N ALA A 4 -0.24 -1.89 -16.74
CA ALA A 4 0.89 -1.08 -17.20
C ALA A 4 2.10 -1.91 -17.64
N GLY A 5 1.99 -3.26 -17.57
CA GLY A 5 2.99 -4.19 -18.07
C GLY A 5 3.73 -4.95 -16.95
N ARG A 6 4.75 -5.70 -17.37
CA ARG A 6 5.75 -6.28 -16.48
C ARG A 6 6.94 -5.34 -16.37
N ILE A 7 7.44 -5.14 -15.16
CA ILE A 7 8.63 -4.34 -14.88
C ILE A 7 9.50 -5.07 -13.85
N VAL A 8 10.71 -4.56 -13.63
CA VAL A 8 11.60 -5.03 -12.56
C VAL A 8 11.60 -4.00 -11.44
N VAL A 9 11.37 -4.44 -10.20
CA VAL A 9 11.44 -3.63 -8.98
C VAL A 9 12.39 -4.32 -8.01
N ASP A 10 13.44 -3.60 -7.59
CA ASP A 10 14.46 -4.09 -6.63
C ASP A 10 15.10 -5.45 -7.00
N GLY A 11 15.08 -5.81 -8.30
CA GLY A 11 15.64 -7.05 -8.84
C GLY A 11 14.60 -8.13 -9.16
N ASP A 12 13.35 -7.94 -8.75
CA ASP A 12 12.25 -8.89 -8.93
C ASP A 12 11.31 -8.46 -10.07
N ASP A 13 10.85 -9.41 -10.88
CA ASP A 13 9.80 -9.19 -11.88
C ASP A 13 8.45 -8.97 -11.18
N VAL A 14 7.70 -7.96 -11.62
CA VAL A 14 6.36 -7.65 -11.08
C VAL A 14 5.36 -7.33 -12.17
N PHE A 15 4.07 -7.52 -11.86
CA PHE A 15 2.98 -6.92 -12.62
C PHE A 15 2.69 -5.52 -12.11
N ARG A 16 2.74 -4.50 -12.99
CA ARG A 16 2.33 -3.15 -12.62
C ARG A 16 0.90 -2.86 -13.06
N LEU A 17 0.06 -2.46 -12.11
CA LEU A 17 -1.29 -1.93 -12.37
C LEU A 17 -1.33 -0.44 -12.10
N LYS A 18 -1.93 0.33 -13.01
CA LYS A 18 -2.27 1.73 -12.79
C LYS A 18 -3.76 1.85 -12.46
N VAL A 19 -4.05 2.45 -11.32
CA VAL A 19 -5.41 2.67 -10.81
C VAL A 19 -5.63 4.16 -10.64
N THR A 20 -6.44 4.75 -11.52
CA THR A 20 -6.92 6.13 -11.36
C THR A 20 -8.24 6.11 -10.59
N LEU A 21 -8.26 6.78 -9.45
CA LEU A 21 -9.45 6.92 -8.62
C LEU A 21 -10.39 8.00 -9.17
N LYS A 22 -11.66 8.00 -8.73
CA LYS A 22 -12.67 8.97 -9.16
C LYS A 22 -12.28 10.43 -8.89
N ASN A 23 -11.46 10.67 -7.87
CA ASN A 23 -10.96 12.00 -7.51
C ASN A 23 -9.71 12.42 -8.32
N GLY A 24 -9.22 11.58 -9.24
CA GLY A 24 -8.05 11.83 -10.06
C GLY A 24 -6.72 11.34 -9.48
N ASP A 25 -6.67 10.93 -8.21
CA ASP A 25 -5.47 10.34 -7.62
C ASP A 25 -5.10 9.04 -8.35
N ILE A 26 -3.80 8.77 -8.45
CA ILE A 26 -3.28 7.59 -9.16
C ILE A 26 -2.50 6.72 -8.18
N TYR A 27 -2.78 5.43 -8.24
CA TYR A 27 -2.00 4.38 -7.58
C TYR A 27 -1.33 3.53 -8.64
N PHE A 28 -0.04 3.23 -8.45
CA PHE A 28 0.64 2.16 -9.14
C PHE A 28 0.86 1.03 -8.15
N TYR A 29 0.28 -0.13 -8.42
CA TYR A 29 0.47 -1.35 -7.65
C TYR A 29 1.44 -2.24 -8.38
N ASP A 30 2.55 -2.57 -7.72
CA ASP A 30 3.52 -3.56 -8.17
C ASP A 30 3.24 -4.86 -7.43
N LEU A 31 2.80 -5.87 -8.18
CA LEU A 31 2.34 -7.15 -7.65
C LEU A 31 3.35 -8.26 -7.95
N ASP A 32 3.62 -9.07 -6.95
CA ASP A 32 4.35 -10.32 -7.10
C ASP A 32 3.61 -11.25 -8.10
N PRO A 33 4.29 -11.80 -9.13
CA PRO A 33 3.61 -12.56 -10.18
C PRO A 33 3.00 -13.90 -9.74
N ASP A 34 3.50 -14.47 -8.66
CA ASP A 34 3.11 -15.81 -8.19
C ASP A 34 1.96 -15.74 -7.18
N THR A 35 1.98 -14.73 -6.32
CA THR A 35 1.02 -14.55 -5.22
C THR A 35 0.00 -13.45 -5.47
N TYR A 36 0.29 -12.54 -6.40
CA TYR A 36 -0.49 -11.32 -6.68
C TYR A 36 -0.60 -10.36 -5.49
N LEU A 37 0.23 -10.53 -4.46
CA LEU A 37 0.33 -9.60 -3.34
C LEU A 37 1.10 -8.35 -3.76
N GLU A 38 0.74 -7.20 -3.19
CA GLU A 38 1.50 -5.98 -3.42
C GLU A 38 2.90 -6.12 -2.81
N ILE A 39 3.93 -5.64 -3.51
CA ILE A 39 5.26 -5.47 -2.93
C ILE A 39 5.64 -3.99 -2.81
N ARG A 40 5.11 -3.17 -3.72
CA ARG A 40 5.29 -1.72 -3.75
C ARG A 40 4.01 -1.04 -4.24
N ILE A 41 3.68 0.08 -3.60
CA ILE A 41 2.58 0.96 -3.98
C ILE A 41 3.14 2.36 -4.15
N GLU A 42 3.06 2.92 -5.35
CA GLU A 42 3.32 4.34 -5.57
C GLU A 42 2.01 5.10 -5.65
N THR A 43 1.93 6.25 -4.99
CA THR A 43 0.72 7.09 -5.00
C THR A 43 1.07 8.48 -5.50
N GLN A 44 0.29 8.98 -6.44
CA GLN A 44 0.30 10.37 -6.89
C GLN A 44 -1.02 11.02 -6.50
N GLN A 45 -0.97 11.92 -5.52
CA GLN A 45 -2.15 12.63 -5.03
C GLN A 45 -2.18 14.07 -5.55
N PHE A 46 -3.33 14.50 -6.05
CA PHE A 46 -3.52 15.85 -6.59
C PHE A 46 -4.26 16.72 -5.56
N ILE A 47 -3.50 17.45 -4.74
CA ILE A 47 -4.03 18.24 -3.63
C ILE A 47 -3.83 19.73 -3.92
N ARG A 48 -4.93 20.46 -4.14
CA ARG A 48 -4.94 21.94 -4.33
C ARG A 48 -3.89 22.41 -5.36
N GLY A 49 -3.85 21.76 -6.53
CA GLY A 49 -2.90 22.10 -7.60
C GLY A 49 -1.46 21.61 -7.41
N SER A 50 -1.17 20.92 -6.29
CA SER A 50 0.13 20.29 -6.03
C SER A 50 0.05 18.78 -6.19
N VAL A 51 1.10 18.17 -6.75
CA VAL A 51 1.24 16.71 -6.80
C VAL A 51 2.10 16.25 -5.62
N ARG A 52 1.58 15.31 -4.83
CA ARG A 52 2.35 14.61 -3.79
C ARG A 52 2.60 13.17 -4.21
N GLU A 53 3.87 12.82 -4.34
CA GLU A 53 4.30 11.46 -4.68
C GLU A 53 4.77 10.72 -3.43
N ARG A 54 4.15 9.58 -3.15
CA ARG A 54 4.55 8.67 -2.07
C ARG A 54 4.87 7.30 -2.62
N VAL A 55 5.64 6.56 -1.86
CA VAL A 55 5.86 5.12 -2.08
C VAL A 55 5.71 4.40 -0.75
N SER A 56 5.12 3.21 -0.82
CA SER A 56 4.98 2.26 0.28
C SER A 56 5.52 0.93 -0.18
N ASP A 57 6.57 0.45 0.48
CA ASP A 57 7.10 -0.90 0.35
C ASP A 57 6.43 -1.76 1.41
N VAL A 58 5.83 -2.89 1.00
CA VAL A 58 5.02 -3.73 1.90
C VAL A 58 5.47 -5.18 1.79
N GLY A 59 5.43 -5.91 2.90
CA GLY A 59 5.94 -7.26 2.92
C GLY A 59 5.77 -7.97 4.25
N SER A 60 6.53 -9.06 4.41
CA SER A 60 6.41 -9.98 5.55
C SER A 60 4.98 -10.49 5.72
N TYR A 61 4.32 -10.81 4.62
CA TYR A 61 2.92 -11.21 4.62
C TYR A 61 2.68 -12.45 5.49
N LYS A 62 1.61 -12.43 6.28
CA LYS A 62 1.14 -13.58 7.06
C LYS A 62 -0.35 -13.77 6.86
N LEU A 63 -0.78 -15.02 6.87
CA LEU A 63 -2.18 -15.38 6.81
C LEU A 63 -2.84 -15.08 8.16
N VAL A 64 -3.82 -14.19 8.17
CA VAL A 64 -4.66 -13.88 9.33
C VAL A 64 -6.10 -14.08 8.90
N ASN A 65 -6.75 -15.08 9.51
CA ASN A 65 -8.16 -15.39 9.24
C ASN A 65 -8.48 -15.54 7.73
N GLY A 66 -7.61 -16.24 6.99
CA GLY A 66 -7.79 -16.52 5.56
C GLY A 66 -7.35 -15.42 4.59
N VAL A 67 -6.83 -14.29 5.09
CA VAL A 67 -6.33 -13.18 4.26
C VAL A 67 -4.87 -12.91 4.57
N TYR A 68 -4.05 -12.68 3.54
CA TYR A 68 -2.66 -12.28 3.71
C TYR A 68 -2.58 -10.79 4.04
N TYR A 69 -1.99 -10.45 5.18
CA TYR A 69 -1.75 -9.06 5.58
C TYR A 69 -0.24 -8.78 5.64
N PRO A 70 0.22 -7.58 5.22
CA PRO A 70 1.62 -7.19 5.35
C PRO A 70 1.93 -6.88 6.82
N PHE A 71 3.00 -7.47 7.36
CA PHE A 71 3.47 -7.19 8.72
C PHE A 71 4.61 -6.15 8.73
N SER A 72 5.11 -5.75 7.56
CA SER A 72 6.08 -4.66 7.42
C SER A 72 5.59 -3.68 6.37
N VAL A 73 5.60 -2.41 6.70
CA VAL A 73 5.28 -1.30 5.80
C VAL A 73 6.33 -0.22 5.96
N GLU A 74 7.00 0.15 4.88
CA GLU A 74 7.90 1.31 4.84
C GLU A 74 7.32 2.34 3.88
N THR A 75 6.95 3.52 4.37
CA THR A 75 6.20 4.49 3.57
C THR A 75 6.67 5.92 3.77
N GLY A 76 6.67 6.71 2.69
CA GLY A 76 7.04 8.12 2.75
C GLY A 76 7.11 8.78 1.38
N PRO A 77 7.72 9.98 1.29
CA PRO A 77 7.91 10.69 0.03
C PRO A 77 8.77 9.87 -0.95
N LYS A 78 8.32 9.76 -2.21
CA LYS A 78 9.05 8.98 -3.23
C LYS A 78 10.49 9.48 -3.42
N ARG A 79 10.68 10.81 -3.41
CA ARG A 79 11.96 11.49 -3.68
C ARG A 79 12.87 11.65 -2.46
N ASN A 80 12.43 11.27 -1.27
CA ASN A 80 13.26 11.34 -0.06
C ASN A 80 13.16 10.04 0.74
N PRO A 81 13.93 9.00 0.34
CA PRO A 81 13.92 7.71 1.02
C PRO A 81 14.27 7.81 2.51
N SER A 82 15.20 8.70 2.89
CA SER A 82 15.60 8.91 4.29
C SER A 82 14.49 9.46 5.18
N ALA A 83 13.39 9.96 4.60
CA ALA A 83 12.20 10.43 5.31
C ALA A 83 11.05 9.39 5.33
N ARG A 84 11.31 8.14 4.92
CA ARG A 84 10.32 7.06 5.02
C ARG A 84 10.26 6.55 6.46
N ALA A 85 9.04 6.28 6.92
CA ALA A 85 8.80 5.65 8.21
C ALA A 85 8.59 4.15 7.99
N LYS A 86 9.23 3.32 8.83
CA LYS A 86 9.03 1.88 8.85
C LYS A 86 8.12 1.50 10.02
N ILE A 87 7.12 0.67 9.73
CA ILE A 87 6.13 0.16 10.67
C ILE A 87 6.19 -1.37 10.60
N THR A 88 6.39 -1.99 11.75
CA THR A 88 6.30 -3.45 11.91
C THR A 88 5.11 -3.76 12.80
N TYR A 89 4.23 -4.63 12.34
CA TYR A 89 3.12 -5.12 13.13
C TYR A 89 3.54 -6.40 13.84
N GLU A 90 3.39 -6.45 15.16
CA GLU A 90 3.66 -7.68 15.93
C GLU A 90 2.49 -8.65 15.84
N LYS A 91 1.26 -8.11 15.83
CA LYS A 91 0.02 -8.88 15.82
C LYS A 91 -1.04 -8.15 14.99
N ILE A 92 -1.77 -8.91 14.19
CA ILE A 92 -2.99 -8.47 13.51
C ILE A 92 -4.08 -9.49 13.86
N GLU A 93 -5.25 -9.00 14.27
CA GLU A 93 -6.44 -9.81 14.53
C GLU A 93 -7.56 -9.32 13.63
N ALA A 94 -8.28 -10.25 13.01
CA ALA A 94 -9.40 -9.96 12.12
C ALA A 94 -10.70 -10.49 12.73
N ASN A 95 -11.82 -9.88 12.35
CA ASN A 95 -13.17 -10.22 12.85
C ASN A 95 -13.30 -10.15 14.39
N VAL A 96 -12.51 -9.31 15.04
CA VAL A 96 -12.67 -9.01 16.47
C VAL A 96 -13.96 -8.20 16.65
N ASP A 97 -14.75 -8.54 17.65
CA ASP A 97 -15.92 -7.75 18.02
C ASP A 97 -15.47 -6.41 18.60
N ILE A 98 -15.82 -5.31 17.93
CA ILE A 98 -15.48 -3.95 18.33
C ILE A 98 -16.79 -3.19 18.47
N ASN A 99 -17.05 -2.66 19.68
CA ASN A 99 -18.24 -1.87 19.95
C ASN A 99 -18.30 -0.62 19.06
N ASP A 100 -19.45 -0.39 18.40
CA ASP A 100 -19.71 0.77 17.53
C ASP A 100 -19.35 2.13 18.15
N ALA A 101 -19.43 2.24 19.48
CA ALA A 101 -19.03 3.44 20.20
C ALA A 101 -17.56 3.82 19.95
N ALA A 102 -16.69 2.88 19.60
CA ALA A 102 -15.29 3.13 19.26
C ALA A 102 -15.12 3.99 17.99
N PHE A 103 -16.11 3.98 17.09
CA PHE A 103 -16.10 4.75 15.84
C PHE A 103 -16.82 6.10 15.94
N ARG A 104 -17.35 6.45 17.11
CA ARG A 104 -17.98 7.75 17.33
C ARG A 104 -16.93 8.83 17.47
N MET A 105 -17.10 9.94 16.74
CA MET A 105 -16.23 11.10 16.87
C MET A 105 -16.37 11.67 18.29
N LYS A 106 -15.29 11.61 19.07
CA LYS A 106 -15.25 12.30 20.37
C LYS A 106 -15.19 13.80 20.08
N ARG A 107 -16.14 14.54 20.65
CA ARG A 107 -16.11 16.00 20.67
C ARG A 107 -15.02 16.49 21.61
#